data_AF-A0A529LH15-F1
#
_entry.id   AF-A0A529LH15-F1
#
_cell.length_a   1.000
_cell.length_b   1.000
_cell.length_c   1.000
_cell.angle_alpha   90.00
_cell.angle_beta   90.00
_cell.angle_gamma   90.00
#
_symmetry.space_group_name_H-M   'P 1'
#
loop_
_entity.id
_entity.type
_entity.pdbx_description
1 polymer ?
#
loop_
_entity_poly.entity_id
_entity_poly.type
_entity_poly.pdbx_seq_one_letter_code
_entity_poly.pdbx_strand_id
1 'polypeptide(L)'
;MTNDDQMAFEMALIRRAAAVEVLLRRLLDDRALSGEIARPERLMAAMRHGVLNGGKRLRPFLVMESAALFSADGEATLRVAAALECVHCYSLIHDD
;
A
#
# COMPACT_ATOMS: atom_id res chain seq x y z
N MET A 1 -27.38 -6.98 -1.10
CA MET A 1 -26.09 -7.43 -1.64
C MET A 1 -26.24 -8.89 -1.98
N THR A 2 -26.12 -9.24 -3.25
CA THR A 2 -26.12 -10.62 -3.71
C THR A 2 -24.78 -11.29 -3.36
N ASN A 3 -24.71 -12.62 -3.42
CA ASN A 3 -23.43 -13.33 -3.25
C ASN A 3 -22.41 -12.91 -4.33
N ASP A 4 -22.90 -12.56 -5.52
CA ASP A 4 -22.08 -12.08 -6.63
C ASP A 4 -21.47 -10.70 -6.35
N ASP A 5 -22.23 -9.78 -5.73
CA ASP A 5 -21.73 -8.46 -5.32
C ASP A 5 -20.59 -8.60 -4.29
N GLN A 6 -20.75 -9.52 -3.33
CA GLN A 6 -19.74 -9.80 -2.31
C GLN A 6 -18.45 -10.34 -2.95
N MET A 7 -18.57 -11.31 -3.87
CA MET A 7 -17.41 -11.86 -4.59
C MET A 7 -16.71 -10.80 -5.45
N ALA A 8 -17.47 -9.94 -6.13
CA ALA A 8 -16.91 -8.85 -6.94
C ALA A 8 -16.09 -7.88 -6.09
N PHE A 9 -16.60 -7.48 -4.92
CA PHE A 9 -15.88 -6.63 -3.99
C PHE A 9 -14.58 -7.27 -3.49
N GLU A 10 -14.63 -8.51 -3.01
CA GLU A 10 -13.44 -9.20 -2.48
C GLU A 10 -12.37 -9.36 -3.57
N MET A 11 -12.76 -9.67 -4.80
CA MET A 11 -11.82 -9.79 -5.91
C MET A 11 -11.21 -8.44 -6.31
N ALA A 12 -11.96 -7.34 -6.25
CA ALA A 12 -11.43 -6.01 -6.46
C ALA A 12 -10.45 -5.61 -5.34
N LEU A 13 -10.81 -5.89 -4.08
CA LEU A 13 -9.97 -5.63 -2.91
C LEU A 13 -8.63 -6.37 -3.01
N ILE A 14 -8.65 -7.67 -3.29
CA ILE A 14 -7.44 -8.49 -3.46
C ILE A 14 -6.57 -7.94 -4.59
N ARG A 15 -7.16 -7.56 -5.72
CA ARG A 15 -6.42 -7.03 -6.87
C ARG A 15 -5.70 -5.72 -6.54
N ARG A 16 -6.40 -4.77 -5.91
CA ARG A 16 -5.80 -3.48 -5.53
C ARG A 16 -4.76 -3.66 -4.42
N ALA A 17 -5.04 -4.51 -3.43
CA ALA A 17 -4.09 -4.84 -2.36
C ALA A 17 -2.78 -5.41 -2.92
N ALA A 18 -2.86 -6.36 -3.86
CA ALA A 18 -1.68 -6.96 -4.49
C ALA A 18 -0.84 -5.92 -5.25
N ALA A 19 -1.48 -5.03 -6.02
CA ALA A 19 -0.78 -3.98 -6.75
C ALA A 19 -0.03 -3.02 -5.80
N VAL A 20 -0.67 -2.64 -4.69
CA VAL A 20 -0.08 -1.77 -3.67
C VAL A 20 1.08 -2.47 -2.95
N GLU A 21 0.93 -3.75 -2.61
CA GLU A 21 1.99 -4.51 -1.97
C GLU A 21 3.24 -4.64 -2.85
N VAL A 22 3.06 -4.90 -4.14
CA VAL A 22 4.17 -4.90 -5.12
C VAL A 22 4.88 -3.56 -5.13
N LEU A 23 4.14 -2.44 -5.13
CA LEU A 23 4.74 -1.11 -5.09
C LEU A 23 5.47 -0.86 -3.76
N LEU A 24 4.86 -1.19 -2.63
CA LEU A 24 5.46 -1.02 -1.30
C LEU A 24 6.79 -1.78 -1.18
N ARG A 25 6.83 -3.03 -1.65
CA ARG A 25 8.07 -3.84 -1.69
C ARG A 25 9.16 -3.16 -2.51
N ARG A 26 8.80 -2.56 -3.65
CA ARG A 26 9.74 -1.80 -4.49
C ARG A 26 10.23 -0.52 -3.81
N LEU A 27 9.33 0.22 -3.15
CA LEU A 27 9.68 1.49 -2.49
C LEU A 27 10.56 1.29 -1.25
N LEU A 28 10.36 0.17 -0.55
CA LEU A 28 11.05 -0.19 0.69
C LEU A 28 12.20 -1.18 0.48
N ASP A 29 12.74 -1.29 -0.74
CA ASP A 29 13.94 -2.08 -0.99
C ASP A 29 15.21 -1.41 -0.41
N ASP A 30 16.33 -2.13 -0.40
CA ASP A 30 17.57 -1.68 0.24
C ASP A 30 18.37 -0.65 -0.58
N ARG A 31 17.94 -0.33 -1.81
CA ARG A 31 18.68 0.59 -2.68
C ARG A 31 18.46 2.03 -2.22
N ALA A 32 19.55 2.74 -1.95
CA ALA A 32 19.49 4.18 -1.68
C ALA A 32 18.92 4.93 -2.90
N LEU A 33 17.99 5.83 -2.65
CA LEU A 33 17.40 6.71 -3.67
C LEU A 33 18.20 8.00 -3.83
N SER A 34 17.92 8.73 -4.91
CA SER A 34 18.50 10.06 -5.10
C SER A 34 18.14 10.97 -3.91
N GLY A 35 19.17 11.54 -3.28
CA GLY A 35 19.03 12.37 -2.08
C GLY A 35 19.21 11.63 -0.74
N GLU A 36 19.33 10.30 -0.74
CA GLU A 36 19.63 9.52 0.46
C GLU A 36 21.14 9.23 0.56
N ILE A 37 21.69 9.24 1.78
CA ILE A 37 23.09 8.82 2.04
C ILE A 37 23.16 7.29 2.16
N ALA A 38 22.25 6.69 2.92
CA ALA A 38 22.19 5.26 3.16
C ALA A 38 20.78 4.83 3.64
N ARG A 39 20.49 3.54 3.51
CA ARG A 39 19.32 2.86 4.08
C ARG A 39 19.79 1.82 5.12
N PRO A 40 19.84 2.15 6.42
CA PRO A 40 20.35 1.22 7.42
C PRO A 40 19.53 -0.06 7.48
N GLU A 41 20.19 -1.21 7.35
CA GLU A 41 19.54 -2.52 7.20
C GLU A 41 18.53 -2.81 8.32
N ARG A 42 18.91 -2.57 9.58
CA ARG A 42 18.02 -2.80 10.74
C ARG A 42 16.75 -1.94 10.67
N LEU A 43 16.86 -0.69 10.24
CA LEU A 43 15.72 0.22 10.12
C LEU A 43 14.82 -0.21 8.95
N MET A 44 15.40 -0.52 7.79
CA MET A 44 14.64 -1.00 6.63
C MET A 44 13.90 -2.31 6.92
N ALA A 45 14.54 -3.24 7.64
CA ALA A 45 13.90 -4.47 8.10
C ALA A 45 12.70 -4.18 9.01
N ALA A 46 12.81 -3.25 9.96
CA ALA A 46 11.71 -2.84 10.83
C ALA A 46 10.57 -2.17 10.05
N MET A 47 10.87 -1.28 9.10
CA MET A 47 9.87 -0.65 8.23
C MET A 47 9.13 -1.69 7.39
N ARG A 48 9.86 -2.62 6.77
CA ARG A 48 9.27 -3.74 6.00
C ARG A 48 8.41 -4.63 6.89
N HIS A 49 8.83 -4.90 8.12
CA HIS A 49 8.03 -5.65 9.08
C HIS A 49 6.69 -4.94 9.35
N GLY A 50 6.73 -3.67 9.77
CA GLY A 50 5.50 -2.92 10.07
C GLY A 50 4.59 -2.71 8.86
N VAL A 51 5.14 -2.55 7.65
CA VAL A 51 4.36 -2.29 6.45
C VAL A 51 3.89 -3.58 5.76
N LEU A 52 4.70 -4.63 5.70
CA LEU A 52 4.44 -5.84 4.90
C LEU A 52 3.86 -7.01 5.69
N ASN A 53 3.63 -6.90 7.00
CA ASN A 53 3.01 -7.94 7.84
C ASN A 53 1.50 -8.17 7.57
N GLY A 54 1.02 -7.89 6.36
CA GLY A 54 -0.35 -8.16 5.93
C GLY A 54 -1.31 -6.99 6.15
N GLY A 55 -2.60 -7.32 6.35
CA GLY A 55 -3.71 -6.37 6.37
C GLY A 55 -4.49 -6.35 5.06
N LYS A 56 -5.77 -5.93 5.13
CA LYS A 56 -6.67 -5.93 3.97
C LYS A 56 -6.37 -4.85 2.92
N ARG A 57 -5.48 -3.90 3.24
CA ARG A 57 -5.18 -2.71 2.40
C ARG A 57 -6.44 -1.93 2.01
N LEU A 58 -7.38 -1.83 2.94
CA LEU A 58 -8.67 -1.17 2.70
C LEU A 58 -8.50 0.31 2.36
N ARG A 59 -7.57 1.01 3.02
CA ARG A 59 -7.28 2.43 2.75
C ARG A 59 -6.75 2.63 1.31
N PRO A 60 -5.71 1.89 0.85
CA PRO A 60 -5.28 1.90 -0.54
C PRO A 60 -6.39 1.58 -1.53
N PHE A 61 -7.20 0.56 -1.26
CA PHE A 61 -8.34 0.20 -2.08
C PHE A 61 -9.31 1.36 -2.26
N LEU A 62 -9.70 2.03 -1.17
CA LEU A 62 -10.60 3.19 -1.22
C LEU A 62 -10.02 4.34 -2.04
N VAL A 63 -8.71 4.62 -1.92
CA VAL A 63 -8.04 5.63 -2.76
C VAL A 63 -8.13 5.26 -4.24
N MET A 64 -7.80 4.02 -4.58
CA MET A 64 -7.76 3.57 -5.97
C MET A 64 -9.14 3.51 -6.61
N GLU A 65 -10.15 2.99 -5.91
CA GLU A 65 -11.53 2.95 -6.41
C GLU A 65 -12.14 4.35 -6.49
N SER A 66 -11.84 5.25 -5.54
CA SER A 66 -12.28 6.64 -5.61
C SER A 66 -11.72 7.34 -6.84
N ALA A 67 -10.44 7.16 -7.13
CA ALA A 67 -9.83 7.72 -8.35
C ALA A 67 -10.41 7.09 -9.62
N ALA A 68 -10.69 5.78 -9.62
CA ALA A 68 -11.28 5.08 -10.76
C ALA A 68 -12.68 5.62 -11.10
N LEU A 69 -13.49 6.01 -10.11
CA LEU A 69 -14.79 6.67 -10.33
C LEU A 69 -14.68 7.96 -11.16
N PHE A 70 -13.54 8.65 -11.08
CA PHE A 70 -13.25 9.87 -11.84
C PHE A 70 -12.31 9.64 -13.03
N SER A 71 -12.10 8.38 -13.44
CA SER A 71 -11.16 8.02 -14.52
C SER A 71 -9.72 8.51 -14.29
N ALA A 72 -9.32 8.64 -13.03
CA ALA A 72 -7.97 8.98 -12.59
C ALA A 72 -7.18 7.74 -12.10
N ASP A 73 -7.55 6.57 -12.58
CA ASP A 73 -6.81 5.31 -12.40
C ASP A 73 -5.40 5.44 -13.02
N GLY A 74 -4.37 4.92 -12.34
CA GLY A 74 -3.00 4.89 -12.88
C GLY A 74 -1.89 4.88 -11.83
N GLU A 75 -0.66 5.11 -12.28
CA GLU A 75 0.54 5.05 -11.43
C GLU A 75 0.53 6.12 -10.33
N ALA A 76 0.04 7.34 -10.63
CA ALA A 76 -0.05 8.41 -9.64
C ALA A 76 -0.95 8.02 -8.47
N THR A 77 -2.13 7.46 -8.76
CA THR A 77 -3.07 6.96 -7.77
C THR A 77 -2.48 5.79 -6.98
N LEU A 78 -1.80 4.85 -7.65
CA LEU A 78 -1.12 3.75 -6.96
C LEU A 78 -0.04 4.25 -5.99
N ARG A 79 0.71 5.30 -6.37
CA ARG A 79 1.69 5.96 -5.51
C ARG A 79 1.05 6.64 -4.30
N VAL A 80 -0.07 7.34 -4.49
CA VAL A 80 -0.82 7.96 -3.37
C VAL A 80 -1.37 6.88 -2.42
N ALA A 81 -1.90 5.79 -2.96
CA ALA A 81 -2.41 4.67 -2.18
C ALA A 81 -1.31 4.03 -1.32
N ALA A 82 -0.12 3.80 -1.90
CA ALA A 82 1.04 3.30 -1.15
C ALA A 82 1.53 4.31 -0.09
N ALA A 83 1.57 5.60 -0.41
CA ALA A 83 1.97 6.64 0.55
C ALA A 83 1.03 6.70 1.77
N LEU A 84 -0.29 6.62 1.53
CA LEU A 84 -1.28 6.57 2.60
C LEU A 84 -1.11 5.33 3.48
N GLU A 85 -0.81 4.17 2.89
CA GLU A 85 -0.56 2.95 3.66
C GLU A 85 0.70 3.07 4.52
N CYS A 86 1.77 3.72 4.04
CA CYS A 86 2.94 4.00 4.86
C CYS A 86 2.59 4.85 6.09
N VAL A 87 1.76 5.89 5.92
CA VAL A 87 1.30 6.74 7.05
C VAL A 87 0.44 5.92 8.02
N HIS A 88 -0.43 5.05 7.51
CA HIS A 88 -1.23 4.16 8.33
C HIS A 88 -0.37 3.19 9.14
N CYS A 89 0.60 2.51 8.52
CA CYS A 89 1.48 1.59 9.21
C CYS A 89 2.36 2.31 10.24
N TYR A 90 2.82 3.52 9.94
CA TYR A 90 3.51 4.38 10.91
C TYR A 90 2.67 4.64 12.16
N SER A 91 1.38 4.95 12.01
CA SER A 91 0.52 5.20 13.18
C SER A 91 0.40 3.94 14.04
N LEU A 92 0.21 2.77 13.43
CA LEU A 92 0.14 1.49 14.17
C LEU A 92 1.43 1.18 14.93
N ILE A 93 2.60 1.37 14.29
CA ILE A 93 3.91 1.14 14.93
C ILE A 93 4.11 2.04 16.16
N HIS A 94 3.52 3.24 16.16
CA HIS A 94 3.62 4.20 17.26
C HIS A 94 2.50 4.04 18.31
N ASP A 95 1.36 3.45 17.93
CA ASP A 95 0.23 3.19 18.82
C ASP A 95 0.50 1.96 19.72
N ASP A 96 1.23 0.96 19.22
CA ASP A 96 1.69 -0.23 19.96
C ASP A 96 2.91 0.07 20.86
#